data_AF-A0A946QAP6-F1
#
_entry.id   AF-A0A946QAP6-F1
#
_cell.length_a   1.000
_cell.length_b   1.000
_cell.length_c   1.000
_cell.angle_alpha   90.00
_cell.angle_beta   90.00
_cell.angle_gamma   90.00
#
_symmetry.space_group_name_H-M   'P 1'
#
loop_
_entity.id
_entity.type
_entity.pdbx_description
1 polymer ?
#
loop_
_entity_poly.entity_id
_entity_poly.type
_entity_poly.pdbx_seq_one_letter_code
_entity_poly.pdbx_strand_id
1 'polypeptide(L)'
;MQRLPVFISQGQSRNPIKRELETHVAEQLSQYEQLDVIRIPNLYDLTPATQSLTTLQKITGDFVIITWLYDRSTHWILDRNNISGQVGEIELTIDNDDDDDSEMELEDEDEKERVATSRDIPNRQIFSLSFPASDSAEDFVNEVLRIAELPRDESLTQWINGKPNEASLQRFLEPTNDTALQGDGTLPIMGQTGVTEIEDSSSRRWYPVIDFSRCTNCMECIDFCLFGVYGVDRLDTILVEAADNCRKGCPACSRVCPENAIVFPQHKSPAIAGGA
;
A
#
# COMPACT_ATOMS: atom_id res chain seq x y z
N MET A 1 -22.07 4.69 -9.65
CA MET A 1 -20.93 5.19 -8.87
C MET A 1 -20.06 4.00 -8.54
N GLN A 2 -18.78 4.01 -8.90
CA GLN A 2 -17.85 3.01 -8.39
C GLN A 2 -17.66 3.24 -6.89
N ARG A 3 -17.78 2.17 -6.09
CA ARG A 3 -17.54 2.24 -4.64
C ARG A 3 -16.02 2.26 -4.39
N LEU A 4 -15.58 3.03 -3.40
CA LEU A 4 -14.16 3.09 -3.02
C LEU A 4 -13.83 1.88 -2.14
N PRO A 5 -12.86 1.03 -2.51
CA PRO A 5 -12.36 -0.01 -1.62
C PRO A 5 -11.58 0.62 -0.46
N VAL A 6 -11.92 0.23 0.76
CA VAL A 6 -11.26 0.65 1.99
C VAL A 6 -10.85 -0.59 2.78
N PHE A 7 -9.54 -0.82 2.83
CA PHE A 7 -8.96 -1.95 3.56
C PHE A 7 -8.58 -1.55 4.97
N ILE A 8 -8.98 -2.35 5.96
CA ILE A 8 -8.56 -2.18 7.35
C ILE A 8 -7.64 -3.35 7.69
N SER A 9 -6.35 -3.08 7.76
CA SER A 9 -5.30 -4.04 8.13
C SER A 9 -5.15 -4.09 9.65
N GLN A 10 -5.58 -5.20 10.23
CA GLN A 10 -5.54 -5.42 11.68
C GLN A 10 -4.11 -5.40 12.24
N GLY A 11 -3.95 -4.92 13.47
CA GLY A 11 -2.69 -5.00 14.20
C GLY A 11 -2.34 -6.42 14.65
N GLN A 12 -1.03 -6.72 14.76
CA GLN A 12 -0.57 -7.98 15.36
C GLN A 12 -0.87 -8.07 16.87
N SER A 13 -1.20 -6.95 17.50
CA SER A 13 -1.42 -6.83 18.95
C SER A 13 -2.79 -7.38 19.37
N ARG A 14 -2.85 -7.90 20.59
CA ARG A 14 -4.12 -8.27 21.25
C ARG A 14 -4.65 -7.17 22.17
N ASN A 15 -4.10 -5.95 22.06
CA ASN A 15 -4.55 -4.82 22.86
C ASN A 15 -6.03 -4.50 22.54
N PRO A 16 -6.92 -4.52 23.55
CA PRO A 16 -8.35 -4.30 23.34
C PRO A 16 -8.65 -2.90 22.77
N ILE A 17 -7.95 -1.86 23.22
CA ILE A 17 -8.17 -0.46 22.77
C ILE A 17 -7.91 -0.34 21.27
N LYS A 18 -6.81 -0.93 20.79
CA LYS A 18 -6.45 -0.92 19.36
C LYS A 18 -7.49 -1.64 18.50
N ARG A 19 -7.99 -2.78 18.99
CA ARG A 19 -9.02 -3.58 18.28
C ARG A 19 -10.38 -2.89 18.27
N GLU A 20 -10.69 -2.19 19.35
CA GLU A 20 -11.90 -1.38 19.46
C GLU A 20 -11.86 -0.23 18.45
N LEU A 21 -10.73 0.47 18.31
CA LEU A 21 -10.56 1.49 17.27
C LEU A 21 -10.72 0.91 15.85
N GLU A 22 -10.03 -0.20 15.54
CA GLU A 22 -10.17 -0.91 14.25
C GLU A 22 -11.63 -1.27 13.95
N THR A 23 -12.38 -1.71 14.98
CA THR A 23 -13.77 -2.13 14.85
C THR A 23 -14.69 -0.93 14.64
N HIS A 24 -14.53 0.13 15.43
CA HIS A 24 -15.34 1.34 15.30
C HIS A 24 -15.14 2.03 13.96
N VAL A 25 -13.89 2.14 13.47
CA VAL A 25 -13.61 2.68 12.13
C VAL A 25 -14.30 1.84 11.06
N ALA A 26 -14.19 0.50 11.13
CA ALA A 26 -14.85 -0.39 10.18
C ALA A 26 -16.38 -0.22 10.18
N GLU A 27 -16.99 -0.21 11.36
CA GLU A 27 -18.43 -0.09 11.53
C GLU A 27 -18.95 1.26 11.02
N GLN A 28 -18.28 2.37 11.35
CA GLN A 28 -18.68 3.70 10.89
C GLN A 28 -18.55 3.84 9.37
N LEU A 29 -17.43 3.40 8.78
CA LEU A 29 -17.24 3.44 7.33
C LEU A 29 -18.27 2.59 6.59
N SER A 30 -18.69 1.46 7.18
CA SER A 30 -19.66 0.55 6.55
C SER A 30 -21.08 1.11 6.41
N GLN A 31 -21.37 2.24 7.08
CA GLN A 31 -22.64 2.95 6.96
C GLN A 31 -22.77 3.72 5.63
N TYR A 32 -21.65 3.96 4.94
CA TYR A 32 -21.61 4.73 3.69
C TYR A 32 -21.68 3.81 2.47
N GLU A 33 -22.75 3.94 1.67
CA GLU A 33 -22.98 3.10 0.48
C GLU A 33 -21.95 3.32 -0.64
N GLN A 34 -21.17 4.39 -0.59
CA GLN A 34 -20.10 4.66 -1.55
C GLN A 34 -18.79 3.94 -1.23
N LEU A 35 -18.71 3.21 -0.12
CA LEU A 35 -17.50 2.52 0.34
C LEU A 35 -17.69 1.01 0.34
N ASP A 36 -16.65 0.27 -0.03
CA ASP A 36 -16.53 -1.16 0.20
C ASP A 36 -15.50 -1.37 1.31
N VAL A 37 -15.96 -1.73 2.52
CA VAL A 37 -15.08 -1.86 3.70
C VAL A 37 -14.65 -3.31 3.86
N ILE A 38 -13.35 -3.58 3.71
CA ILE A 38 -12.76 -4.91 3.81
C ILE A 38 -11.79 -4.96 4.98
N ARG A 39 -12.07 -5.81 5.99
CA ARG A 39 -11.14 -6.09 7.08
C ARG A 39 -10.27 -7.28 6.72
N ILE A 40 -8.96 -7.09 6.81
CA ILE A 40 -7.94 -8.11 6.51
C ILE A 40 -7.02 -8.31 7.72
N PRO A 41 -6.34 -9.46 7.82
CA PRO A 41 -5.27 -9.67 8.78
C PRO A 41 -4.11 -8.70 8.51
N ASN A 42 -3.13 -8.68 9.41
CA ASN A 42 -2.01 -7.75 9.31
C ASN A 42 -1.33 -7.82 7.93
N LEU A 43 -1.29 -6.67 7.23
CA LEU A 43 -0.74 -6.53 5.88
C LEU A 43 0.66 -7.14 5.75
N TYR A 44 1.51 -6.94 6.75
CA TYR A 44 2.90 -7.41 6.73
C TYR A 44 3.02 -8.94 6.83
N ASP A 45 2.03 -9.61 7.42
CA ASP A 45 2.02 -11.06 7.60
C ASP A 45 1.39 -11.83 6.43
N LEU A 46 0.80 -11.13 5.47
CA LEU A 46 0.17 -11.75 4.30
C LEU A 46 1.20 -12.52 3.46
N THR A 47 0.74 -13.59 2.81
CA THR A 47 1.57 -14.46 1.95
C THR A 47 0.84 -14.71 0.63
N PRO A 48 1.52 -15.18 -0.43
CA PRO A 48 0.86 -15.53 -1.69
C PRO A 48 -0.28 -16.55 -1.56
N ALA A 49 -0.37 -17.30 -0.46
CA ALA A 49 -1.44 -18.26 -0.20
C ALA A 49 -2.68 -17.62 0.46
N THR A 50 -2.61 -16.38 0.94
CA THR A 50 -3.73 -15.74 1.66
C THR A 50 -4.76 -15.14 0.70
N GLN A 51 -6.04 -15.25 1.06
CA GLN A 51 -7.13 -14.65 0.32
C GLN A 51 -7.07 -13.12 0.36
N SER A 52 -6.62 -12.54 1.48
CA SER A 52 -6.48 -11.08 1.62
C SER A 52 -5.50 -10.50 0.60
N LEU A 53 -4.36 -11.17 0.38
CA LEU A 53 -3.38 -10.72 -0.60
C LEU A 53 -3.93 -10.83 -2.02
N THR A 54 -4.56 -11.97 -2.32
CA THR A 54 -5.22 -12.22 -3.61
C THR A 54 -6.31 -11.19 -3.89
N THR A 55 -7.03 -10.73 -2.87
CA THR A 55 -8.09 -9.72 -2.99
C THR A 55 -7.49 -8.35 -3.29
N LEU A 56 -6.47 -7.93 -2.53
CA LEU A 56 -5.74 -6.68 -2.77
C LEU A 56 -5.14 -6.61 -4.18
N GLN A 57 -4.53 -7.70 -4.65
CA GLN A 57 -3.92 -7.79 -5.99
C GLN A 57 -4.91 -7.63 -7.14
N LYS A 58 -6.19 -7.90 -6.92
CA LYS A 58 -7.23 -7.77 -7.95
C LYS A 58 -7.83 -6.38 -8.04
N ILE A 59 -7.58 -5.51 -7.06
CA ILE A 59 -7.96 -4.10 -7.13
C ILE A 59 -7.06 -3.42 -8.16
N THR A 60 -7.66 -2.82 -9.19
CA THR A 60 -6.94 -2.12 -10.27
C THR A 60 -7.03 -0.60 -10.15
N GLY A 61 -8.07 -0.07 -9.51
CA GLY A 61 -8.26 1.36 -9.27
C GLY A 61 -7.70 1.84 -7.93
N ASP A 62 -8.08 3.06 -7.58
CA ASP A 62 -7.69 3.70 -6.33
C ASP A 62 -8.33 2.99 -5.13
N PHE A 63 -7.61 2.92 -4.03
CA PHE A 63 -8.13 2.38 -2.77
C PHE A 63 -7.45 3.03 -1.57
N VAL A 64 -8.13 2.92 -0.43
CA VAL A 64 -7.59 3.33 0.87
C VAL A 64 -7.19 2.10 1.66
N ILE A 65 -6.08 2.18 2.39
CA ILE A 65 -5.70 1.19 3.38
C ILE A 65 -5.39 1.88 4.72
N ILE A 66 -6.04 1.41 5.78
CA ILE A 66 -5.84 1.88 7.16
C ILE A 66 -5.07 0.80 7.91
N THR A 67 -3.94 1.15 8.52
CA THR A 67 -3.01 0.18 9.11
C THR A 67 -2.22 0.75 10.28
N TRP A 68 -1.59 -0.12 11.09
CA TRP A 68 -0.69 0.28 12.17
C TRP A 68 0.77 0.49 11.73
N LEU A 69 1.02 0.43 10.42
CA LEU A 69 2.33 0.60 9.81
C LEU A 69 2.46 2.03 9.29
N TYR A 70 3.68 2.57 9.28
CA TYR A 70 3.95 3.86 8.64
C TYR A 70 3.69 3.79 7.13
N ASP A 71 3.33 4.93 6.54
CA ASP A 71 2.88 5.03 5.14
C ASP A 71 3.94 4.53 4.17
N ARG A 72 5.20 4.92 4.40
CA ARG A 72 6.36 4.43 3.65
C ARG A 72 6.48 2.92 3.69
N SER A 73 6.32 2.31 4.87
CA SER A 73 6.33 0.85 5.03
C SER A 73 5.18 0.20 4.27
N THR A 74 3.98 0.75 4.42
CA THR A 74 2.76 0.25 3.78
C THR A 74 2.92 0.23 2.26
N HIS A 75 3.40 1.33 1.68
CA HIS A 75 3.65 1.45 0.25
C HIS A 75 4.61 0.36 -0.26
N TRP A 76 5.76 0.18 0.38
CA TRP A 76 6.77 -0.79 -0.10
C TRP A 76 6.44 -2.24 0.21
N ILE A 77 5.59 -2.52 1.21
CA ILE A 77 5.00 -3.86 1.38
C ILE A 77 4.05 -4.16 0.21
N LEU A 78 3.20 -3.19 -0.17
CA LEU A 78 2.26 -3.36 -1.28
C LEU A 78 3.00 -3.54 -2.61
N ASP A 79 3.97 -2.67 -2.93
CA ASP A 79 4.80 -2.78 -4.14
C ASP A 79 5.50 -4.15 -4.23
N ARG A 80 6.11 -4.60 -3.12
CA ARG A 80 6.75 -5.93 -3.05
C ARG A 80 5.78 -7.07 -3.37
N ASN A 81 4.48 -6.90 -3.10
CA ASN A 81 3.45 -7.88 -3.36
C ASN A 81 2.72 -7.65 -4.69
N ASN A 82 3.32 -6.89 -5.61
CA ASN A 82 2.78 -6.52 -6.92
C ASN A 82 1.51 -5.66 -6.84
N ILE A 83 1.40 -4.83 -5.79
CA ILE A 83 0.34 -3.84 -5.60
C ILE A 83 1.00 -2.46 -5.62
N SER A 84 1.45 -2.03 -6.80
CA SER A 84 2.12 -0.73 -7.00
C SER A 84 1.14 0.36 -7.42
N GLY A 85 1.38 1.61 -7.05
CA GLY A 85 0.56 2.76 -7.42
C GLY A 85 1.23 4.04 -6.96
N GLN A 86 0.71 5.19 -7.36
CA GLN A 86 1.16 6.49 -6.87
C GLN A 86 0.71 6.67 -5.41
N VAL A 87 1.52 7.35 -4.61
CA VAL A 87 1.15 7.71 -3.24
C VAL A 87 0.04 8.75 -3.31
N GLY A 88 -1.11 8.45 -2.71
CA GLY A 88 -2.22 9.38 -2.61
C GLY A 88 -1.97 10.44 -1.55
N GLU A 89 -2.49 11.66 -1.75
CA GLU A 89 -2.38 12.76 -0.80
C GLU A 89 -3.38 12.57 0.35
N ILE A 90 -2.86 12.60 1.59
CA ILE A 90 -3.64 12.43 2.81
C ILE A 90 -3.49 13.66 3.71
N GLU A 91 -4.53 13.99 4.46
CA GLU A 91 -4.51 15.10 5.44
C GLU A 91 -4.32 14.60 6.88
N LEU A 92 -4.67 13.34 7.16
CA LEU A 92 -4.51 12.73 8.48
C LEU A 92 -3.11 12.14 8.64
N THR A 93 -2.17 12.93 9.15
CA THR A 93 -0.79 12.53 9.40
C THR A 93 -0.49 12.37 10.89
N ILE A 94 0.58 11.67 11.23
CA ILE A 94 1.03 11.53 12.62
C ILE A 94 1.65 12.85 13.08
N ASP A 95 1.07 13.47 14.11
CA ASP A 95 1.65 14.64 14.77
C ASP A 95 2.98 14.25 15.43
N ASN A 96 4.09 14.72 14.88
CA ASN A 96 5.38 14.67 15.56
C ASN A 96 5.55 15.99 16.32
N ASP A 97 5.23 16.00 17.62
CA ASP A 97 5.53 17.13 18.53
C ASP A 97 7.05 17.42 18.64
N ASP A 98 7.89 16.57 18.05
CA ASP A 98 9.34 16.71 17.94
C ASP A 98 9.73 17.15 16.52
N ASP A 99 9.19 18.29 16.04
CA ASP A 99 9.89 19.14 15.06
C ASP A 99 11.16 19.71 15.72
N ASP A 100 12.08 18.84 16.14
CA ASP A 100 13.50 19.17 16.10
C ASP A 100 13.87 19.04 14.63
N ASP A 101 13.47 20.07 13.88
CA ASP A 101 14.02 20.45 12.57
C ASP A 101 15.52 20.65 12.77
N SER A 102 16.27 19.55 12.94
CA SER A 102 17.52 19.46 12.22
C SER A 102 17.09 19.37 10.76
N GLU A 103 16.91 20.54 10.14
CA GLU A 103 17.23 20.72 8.73
C GLU A 103 18.63 20.09 8.56
N MET A 104 18.69 18.78 8.32
CA MET A 104 19.84 18.19 7.68
C MET A 104 19.81 18.87 6.33
N GLU A 105 20.71 19.84 6.14
CA GLU A 105 21.01 20.41 4.84
C GLU A 105 21.06 19.25 3.86
N LEU A 106 20.05 19.18 2.98
CA LEU A 106 20.00 18.27 1.85
C LEU A 106 21.11 18.72 0.89
N GLU A 107 22.36 18.47 1.26
CA GLU A 107 23.51 18.66 0.40
C GLU A 107 23.39 17.61 -0.73
N ASP A 108 22.98 18.09 -1.90
CA ASP A 108 23.02 17.42 -3.20
C ASP A 108 22.22 16.11 -3.35
N GLU A 109 20.93 16.08 -2.96
CA GLU A 109 20.07 14.90 -3.22
C GLU A 109 19.60 14.75 -4.68
N ASP A 110 19.74 15.79 -5.52
CA ASP A 110 19.13 15.86 -6.86
C ASP A 110 19.91 15.13 -7.98
N GLU A 111 21.11 14.57 -7.72
CA GLU A 111 21.92 13.92 -8.77
C GLU A 111 21.90 12.38 -8.78
N LYS A 112 21.38 11.73 -7.72
CA LYS A 112 21.42 10.26 -7.64
C LYS A 112 20.23 9.62 -8.35
N GLU A 113 20.51 8.77 -9.35
CA GLU A 113 19.49 7.95 -10.00
C GLU A 113 18.89 6.95 -8.99
N ARG A 114 17.57 7.04 -8.80
CA ARG A 114 16.81 6.18 -7.88
C ARG A 114 16.13 5.06 -8.65
N VAL A 115 16.08 3.86 -8.07
CA VAL A 115 15.44 2.69 -8.70
C VAL A 115 13.97 2.95 -9.05
N ALA A 116 13.25 3.75 -8.27
CA ALA A 116 11.86 4.10 -8.57
C ALA A 116 11.70 4.85 -9.91
N THR A 117 12.69 5.62 -10.33
CA THR A 117 12.59 6.47 -11.55
C THR A 117 12.54 5.67 -12.85
N SER A 118 13.08 4.44 -12.86
CA SER A 118 13.09 3.57 -14.04
C SER A 118 11.90 2.60 -14.09
N ARG A 119 10.97 2.67 -13.12
CA ARG A 119 9.85 1.72 -12.99
C ARG A 119 8.59 2.26 -13.62
N ASP A 120 7.83 1.36 -14.24
CA ASP A 120 6.48 1.65 -14.72
C ASP A 120 5.49 1.54 -13.55
N ILE A 121 5.00 2.70 -13.07
CA ILE A 121 4.09 2.78 -11.93
C ILE A 121 2.67 2.96 -12.48
N PRO A 122 1.71 2.08 -12.13
CA PRO A 122 0.33 2.21 -12.59
C PRO A 122 -0.26 3.57 -12.22
N ASN A 123 -1.05 4.15 -13.14
CA ASN A 123 -1.81 5.37 -12.88
C ASN A 123 -3.03 5.07 -12.01
N ARG A 124 -2.78 4.84 -10.73
CA ARG A 124 -3.77 4.71 -9.64
C ARG A 124 -3.16 5.26 -8.36
N GLN A 125 -3.99 5.75 -7.46
CA GLN A 125 -3.58 6.27 -6.17
C GLN A 125 -3.87 5.28 -5.05
N ILE A 126 -2.88 5.07 -4.19
CA ILE A 126 -3.01 4.26 -2.98
C ILE A 126 -2.87 5.21 -1.79
N PHE A 127 -3.95 5.36 -1.04
CA PHE A 127 -4.01 6.21 0.15
C PHE A 127 -3.74 5.34 1.37
N SER A 128 -2.65 5.61 2.08
CA SER A 128 -2.28 4.88 3.30
C SER A 128 -2.57 5.75 4.51
N LEU A 129 -3.47 5.32 5.39
CA LEU A 129 -3.78 5.99 6.64
C LEU A 129 -3.18 5.18 7.80
N SER A 130 -2.51 5.86 8.71
CA SER A 130 -1.84 5.24 9.85
C SER A 130 -2.70 5.38 11.11
N PHE A 131 -3.10 4.27 11.74
CA PHE A 131 -3.84 4.29 13.01
C PHE A 131 -3.17 5.13 14.12
N PRO A 132 -1.82 5.16 14.24
CA PRO A 132 -1.15 6.09 15.14
C PRO A 132 -1.44 7.59 14.94
N ALA A 133 -2.06 8.01 13.83
CA ALA A 133 -2.34 9.43 13.57
C ALA A 133 -3.49 10.00 14.44
N SER A 134 -4.43 9.16 14.89
CA SER A 134 -5.51 9.60 15.78
C SER A 134 -6.08 8.42 16.59
N ASP A 135 -6.58 8.72 17.79
CA ASP A 135 -7.35 7.79 18.61
C ASP A 135 -8.87 7.87 18.33
N SER A 136 -9.32 8.80 17.49
CA SER A 136 -10.73 9.00 17.12
C SER A 136 -11.07 8.30 15.82
N ALA A 137 -12.10 7.45 15.84
CA ALA A 137 -12.60 6.81 14.62
C ALA A 137 -13.16 7.83 13.61
N GLU A 138 -13.68 8.96 14.09
CA GLU A 138 -14.29 10.01 13.27
C GLU A 138 -13.27 10.66 12.32
N ASP A 139 -12.02 10.82 12.75
CA ASP A 139 -10.97 11.44 11.94
C ASP A 139 -10.63 10.59 10.71
N PHE A 140 -10.54 9.26 10.90
CA PHE A 140 -10.35 8.32 9.79
C PHE A 140 -11.55 8.32 8.85
N VAL A 141 -12.77 8.38 9.39
CA VAL A 141 -14.00 8.41 8.57
C VAL A 141 -14.03 9.68 7.72
N ASN A 142 -13.78 10.84 8.32
CA ASN A 142 -13.76 12.12 7.62
C ASN A 142 -12.72 12.12 6.49
N GLU A 143 -11.52 11.61 6.77
CA GLU A 143 -10.46 11.55 5.76
C GLU A 143 -10.80 10.59 4.61
N VAL A 144 -11.36 9.41 4.90
CA VAL A 144 -11.81 8.47 3.86
C VAL A 144 -12.93 9.08 3.00
N LEU A 145 -13.87 9.82 3.62
CA LEU A 145 -14.94 10.49 2.89
C LEU A 145 -14.40 11.60 1.99
N ARG A 146 -13.45 12.40 2.49
CA ARG A 146 -12.72 13.39 1.68
C ARG A 146 -12.06 12.73 0.47
N ILE A 147 -11.32 11.63 0.68
CA ILE A 147 -10.69 10.86 -0.40
C ILE A 147 -11.75 10.32 -1.38
N ALA A 148 -12.91 9.87 -0.89
CA ALA A 148 -13.98 9.37 -1.74
C ALA A 148 -14.59 10.45 -2.65
N GLU A 149 -14.52 11.72 -2.26
CA GLU A 149 -14.97 12.90 -3.02
C GLU A 149 -13.94 13.43 -4.01
N LEU A 150 -12.67 12.99 -3.91
CA LEU A 150 -11.63 13.41 -4.85
C LEU A 150 -12.02 13.07 -6.29
N PRO A 151 -11.74 13.97 -7.25
CA PRO A 151 -12.03 13.71 -8.66
C PRO A 151 -11.20 12.53 -9.13
N ARG A 152 -11.86 11.38 -9.33
CA ARG A 152 -11.24 10.23 -9.96
C ARG A 152 -11.07 10.57 -11.43
N ASP A 153 -9.85 10.44 -11.93
CA ASP A 153 -9.55 10.57 -13.35
C ASP A 153 -10.15 9.33 -14.08
N GLU A 154 -11.48 9.28 -14.19
CA GLU A 154 -12.22 8.34 -15.04
C GLU A 154 -12.03 8.67 -16.53
N SER A 155 -10.93 9.35 -16.88
CA SER A 155 -10.67 9.74 -18.24
C SER A 155 -10.11 8.53 -19.01
N LEU A 156 -11.05 7.75 -19.53
CA LEU A 156 -10.88 6.86 -20.69
C LEU A 156 -10.03 7.50 -21.80
N THR A 157 -9.95 8.83 -21.86
CA THR A 157 -9.08 9.61 -22.75
C THR A 157 -7.58 9.36 -22.59
N GLN A 158 -7.09 8.85 -21.46
CA GLN A 158 -5.67 8.48 -21.33
C GLN A 158 -5.36 7.10 -21.91
N TRP A 159 -6.32 6.17 -21.93
CA TRP A 159 -6.13 4.82 -22.48
C TRP A 159 -6.22 4.76 -24.00
N ILE A 160 -6.93 5.71 -24.60
CA ILE A 160 -6.97 5.82 -26.06
C ILE A 160 -5.80 6.70 -26.50
N ASN A 161 -4.66 6.08 -26.78
CA ASN A 161 -3.59 6.69 -27.59
C ASN A 161 -4.06 6.87 -29.05
N GLY A 162 -5.17 7.59 -29.24
CA GLY A 162 -5.85 7.80 -30.51
C GLY A 162 -7.19 8.53 -30.32
N LYS A 163 -7.66 9.24 -31.34
CA LYS A 163 -9.03 9.76 -31.35
C LYS A 163 -9.96 8.60 -31.72
N PRO A 164 -10.78 8.07 -30.79
CA PRO A 164 -11.73 7.01 -31.15
C PRO A 164 -12.67 7.56 -32.24
N ASN A 165 -12.89 6.79 -33.30
CA ASN A 165 -13.89 7.17 -34.29
C ASN A 165 -15.29 7.09 -33.66
N GLU A 166 -16.23 7.88 -34.20
CA GLU A 166 -17.60 7.96 -33.66
C GLU A 166 -18.26 6.58 -33.54
N ALA A 167 -18.01 5.67 -34.49
CA ALA A 167 -18.58 4.32 -34.47
C ALA A 167 -18.04 3.43 -33.33
N SER A 168 -16.81 3.64 -32.88
CA SER A 168 -16.25 2.95 -31.71
C SER A 168 -16.76 3.56 -30.40
N LEU A 169 -16.94 4.88 -30.36
CA LEU A 169 -17.54 5.58 -29.22
C LEU A 169 -19.00 5.16 -29.02
N GLN A 170 -19.76 5.07 -30.10
CA GLN A 170 -21.19 4.73 -30.08
C GLN A 170 -21.43 3.26 -29.69
N ARG A 171 -20.57 2.34 -30.13
CA ARG A 171 -20.62 0.92 -29.67
C ARG A 171 -20.28 0.73 -28.19
N PHE A 172 -19.53 1.67 -27.60
CA PHE A 172 -19.22 1.66 -26.17
C PHE A 172 -20.37 2.24 -25.35
N LEU A 173 -20.96 3.35 -25.82
CA LEU A 173 -22.11 3.99 -25.17
C LEU A 173 -23.38 3.11 -25.24
N GLU A 174 -23.52 2.34 -26.32
CA GLU A 174 -24.66 1.46 -26.58
C GLU A 174 -24.15 0.04 -26.95
N PRO A 175 -23.68 -0.76 -25.97
CA PRO A 175 -23.18 -2.09 -26.24
C PRO A 175 -24.31 -3.02 -26.69
N THR A 176 -24.23 -3.52 -27.92
CA THR A 176 -25.23 -4.43 -28.51
C THR A 176 -24.87 -5.92 -28.41
N ASN A 177 -23.75 -6.27 -27.77
CA ASN A 177 -23.27 -7.65 -27.65
C ASN A 177 -23.12 -8.07 -26.18
N ASP A 178 -23.68 -9.23 -25.85
CA ASP A 178 -23.61 -9.87 -24.53
C ASP A 178 -22.19 -10.26 -24.09
N THR A 179 -21.19 -10.18 -24.98
CA THR A 179 -19.80 -10.53 -24.67
C THR A 179 -19.10 -9.55 -23.73
N ALA A 180 -19.59 -8.31 -23.57
CA ALA A 180 -19.07 -7.36 -22.59
C ALA A 180 -19.63 -7.59 -21.17
N LEU A 181 -20.69 -8.40 -21.04
CA LEU A 181 -21.37 -8.69 -19.78
C LEU A 181 -20.96 -10.03 -19.16
N GLN A 182 -20.06 -10.79 -19.79
CA GLN A 182 -19.56 -12.08 -19.28
C GLN A 182 -18.21 -11.98 -18.55
N GLY A 183 -17.94 -10.82 -17.96
CA GLY A 183 -16.97 -10.71 -16.88
C GLY A 183 -17.73 -10.29 -15.64
N ASP A 184 -18.20 -11.25 -14.85
CA ASP A 184 -18.69 -11.01 -13.49
C ASP A 184 -17.50 -10.66 -12.57
N GLY A 185 -16.74 -9.64 -12.97
CA GLY A 185 -15.53 -9.12 -12.34
C GLY A 185 -15.80 -8.42 -11.01
N THR A 186 -17.02 -8.54 -10.48
CA THR A 186 -17.25 -8.33 -9.06
C THR A 186 -16.54 -9.46 -8.33
N LEU A 187 -15.39 -9.14 -7.72
CA LEU A 187 -14.94 -9.89 -6.56
C LEU A 187 -16.18 -10.11 -5.68
N PRO A 188 -16.47 -11.32 -5.17
CA PRO A 188 -17.63 -11.56 -4.32
C PRO A 188 -17.64 -10.75 -3.01
N ILE A 189 -16.67 -9.84 -2.84
CA ILE A 189 -16.43 -8.95 -1.70
C ILE A 189 -16.81 -7.50 -2.03
N MET A 190 -16.83 -7.10 -3.31
CA MET A 190 -17.12 -5.71 -3.72
C MET A 190 -18.62 -5.51 -3.98
N GLY A 191 -19.16 -4.34 -3.65
CA GLY A 191 -20.59 -4.03 -3.80
C GLY A 191 -21.48 -4.55 -2.68
N GLN A 192 -20.90 -5.01 -1.57
CA GLN A 192 -21.65 -5.41 -0.39
C GLN A 192 -21.83 -4.24 0.58
N THR A 193 -22.97 -4.20 1.26
CA THR A 193 -23.17 -3.30 2.41
C THR A 193 -22.62 -3.96 3.67
N GLY A 194 -21.98 -3.20 4.55
CA GLY A 194 -21.38 -3.73 5.79
C GLY A 194 -19.87 -3.93 5.68
N VAL A 195 -19.30 -4.62 6.69
CA VAL A 195 -17.88 -4.94 6.76
C VAL A 195 -17.66 -6.36 6.23
N THR A 196 -16.88 -6.51 5.16
CA THR A 196 -16.44 -7.83 4.71
C THR A 196 -15.18 -8.24 5.46
N GLU A 197 -15.24 -9.33 6.21
CA GLU A 197 -14.09 -9.87 6.94
C GLU A 197 -13.44 -11.02 6.16
N ILE A 198 -12.14 -10.92 5.91
CA ILE A 198 -11.33 -12.00 5.34
C ILE A 198 -10.50 -12.59 6.47
N GLU A 199 -10.76 -13.84 6.82
CA GLU A 199 -9.96 -14.57 7.79
C GLU A 199 -8.89 -15.41 7.07
N ASP A 200 -7.62 -15.05 7.24
CA ASP A 200 -6.50 -15.87 6.82
C ASP A 200 -5.66 -16.32 8.02
N SER A 201 -5.27 -17.60 8.04
CA SER A 201 -4.25 -18.06 8.98
C SER A 201 -2.87 -17.67 8.47
N SER A 202 -2.25 -16.66 9.07
CA SER A 202 -0.86 -16.25 8.80
C SER A 202 -0.05 -16.23 10.09
N SER A 203 1.22 -16.65 10.00
CA SER A 203 2.17 -16.54 11.11
C SER A 203 2.90 -15.20 11.04
N ARG A 204 3.22 -14.59 12.18
CA ARG A 204 4.01 -13.35 12.24
C ARG A 204 5.33 -13.48 11.49
N ARG A 205 5.59 -12.54 10.58
CA ARG A 205 6.77 -12.52 9.71
C ARG A 205 7.79 -11.49 10.16
N TRP A 206 9.01 -11.63 9.65
CA TRP A 206 10.10 -10.69 9.83
C TRP A 206 10.95 -10.67 8.56
N TYR A 207 10.89 -9.58 7.80
CA TYR A 207 11.62 -9.38 6.55
C TYR A 207 11.81 -7.89 6.21
N PRO A 208 12.89 -7.53 5.50
CA PRO A 208 13.06 -6.18 4.99
C PRO A 208 12.13 -5.91 3.81
N VAL A 209 11.72 -4.66 3.64
CA VAL A 209 11.20 -4.11 2.38
C VAL A 209 12.15 -3.03 1.88
N ILE A 210 12.24 -2.87 0.57
CA ILE A 210 13.14 -1.89 -0.06
C ILE A 210 12.31 -0.71 -0.51
N ASP A 211 12.70 0.46 -0.05
CA ASP A 211 12.24 1.72 -0.56
C ASP A 211 13.00 2.07 -1.84
N PHE A 212 12.35 1.87 -2.99
CA PHE A 212 12.98 2.15 -4.27
C PHE A 212 13.03 3.65 -4.61
N SER A 213 12.30 4.52 -3.91
CA SER A 213 12.44 5.97 -4.10
C SER A 213 13.75 6.49 -3.48
N ARG A 214 14.28 5.80 -2.46
CA ARG A 214 15.60 6.10 -1.89
C ARG A 214 16.72 5.19 -2.42
N CYS A 215 16.41 3.97 -2.84
CA CYS A 215 17.43 3.03 -3.29
C CYS A 215 18.17 3.52 -4.55
N THR A 216 19.50 3.53 -4.49
CA THR A 216 20.41 3.85 -5.62
C THR A 216 20.99 2.62 -6.29
N ASN A 217 20.44 1.43 -5.98
CA ASN A 217 20.93 0.13 -6.46
C ASN A 217 22.41 -0.16 -6.11
N CYS A 218 22.92 0.33 -4.97
CA CYS A 218 24.35 0.22 -4.59
C CYS A 218 24.85 -1.19 -4.19
N MET A 219 23.94 -2.17 -4.06
CA MET A 219 24.22 -3.59 -3.73
C MET A 219 24.82 -3.88 -2.34
N GLU A 220 25.02 -2.89 -1.47
CA GLU A 220 25.60 -3.16 -0.14
C GLU A 220 24.75 -4.12 0.72
N CYS A 221 23.43 -4.09 0.55
CA CYS A 221 22.53 -4.94 1.35
C CYS A 221 22.65 -6.43 0.99
N ILE A 222 22.90 -6.78 -0.27
CA ILE A 222 23.09 -8.17 -0.69
C ILE A 222 24.45 -8.69 -0.23
N ASP A 223 25.51 -7.90 -0.37
CA ASP A 223 26.86 -8.27 0.08
C ASP A 223 26.93 -8.44 1.59
N PHE A 224 26.19 -7.61 2.33
CA PHE A 224 26.14 -7.67 3.78
C PHE A 224 25.31 -8.84 4.32
N CYS A 225 24.27 -9.27 3.61
CA CYS A 225 23.30 -10.24 4.15
C CYS A 225 23.79 -11.69 4.05
N LEU A 226 24.30 -12.22 5.16
CA LEU A 226 24.72 -13.62 5.27
C LEU A 226 23.57 -14.65 5.22
N PHE A 227 22.31 -14.20 5.22
CA PHE A 227 21.14 -15.08 5.24
C PHE A 227 20.51 -15.30 3.86
N GLY A 228 21.08 -14.70 2.80
CA GLY A 228 20.55 -14.85 1.44
C GLY A 228 19.13 -14.32 1.29
N VAL A 229 18.84 -13.16 1.90
CA VAL A 229 17.52 -12.50 1.82
C VAL A 229 17.33 -11.76 0.49
N TYR A 230 18.42 -11.20 -0.03
CA TYR A 230 18.42 -10.38 -1.23
C TYR A 230 18.91 -11.16 -2.45
N GLY A 231 18.43 -10.74 -3.61
CA GLY A 231 18.86 -11.18 -4.93
C GLY A 231 18.81 -10.01 -5.91
N VAL A 232 19.07 -10.27 -7.18
CA VAL A 232 18.93 -9.29 -8.26
C VAL A 232 17.99 -9.84 -9.34
N ASP A 233 17.22 -8.96 -9.99
CA ASP A 233 16.41 -9.36 -11.14
C ASP A 233 17.24 -9.48 -12.43
N ARG A 234 16.56 -9.61 -13.57
CA ARG A 234 17.20 -9.72 -14.89
C ARG A 234 17.84 -8.43 -15.40
N LEU A 235 17.54 -7.30 -14.76
CA LEU A 235 18.08 -5.98 -15.08
C LEU A 235 19.11 -5.55 -14.03
N ASP A 236 19.63 -6.49 -13.25
CA ASP A 236 20.56 -6.25 -12.13
C ASP A 236 20.00 -5.24 -11.11
N THR A 237 18.68 -5.23 -10.90
CA THR A 237 18.02 -4.43 -9.86
C THR A 237 17.86 -5.25 -8.58
N ILE A 238 18.29 -4.68 -7.46
CA ILE A 238 18.20 -5.30 -6.13
C ILE A 238 16.75 -5.61 -5.74
N LEU A 239 16.51 -6.79 -5.16
CA LEU A 239 15.20 -7.20 -4.64
C LEU A 239 15.31 -8.10 -3.41
N VAL A 240 14.20 -8.20 -2.65
CA VAL A 240 14.07 -9.14 -1.53
C VAL A 240 13.59 -10.49 -2.05
N GLU A 241 14.50 -11.41 -2.34
CA GLU A 241 14.20 -12.68 -3.00
C GLU A 241 13.62 -13.69 -2.01
N ALA A 242 14.32 -13.95 -0.91
CA ALA A 242 13.94 -14.93 0.10
C ALA A 242 13.65 -14.23 1.44
N ALA A 243 12.53 -13.49 1.48
CA ALA A 243 12.10 -12.68 2.63
C ALA A 243 12.16 -13.45 3.97
N ASP A 244 11.63 -14.69 3.99
CA ASP A 244 11.53 -15.49 5.20
C ASP A 244 12.86 -16.10 5.68
N ASN A 245 13.95 -15.97 4.90
CA ASN A 245 15.30 -16.32 5.37
C ASN A 245 15.86 -15.30 6.36
N CYS A 246 15.25 -14.13 6.49
CA CYS A 246 15.75 -13.08 7.37
C CYS A 246 15.75 -13.57 8.82
N ARG A 247 16.91 -13.48 9.49
CA ARG A 247 17.02 -13.80 10.91
C ARG A 247 16.08 -12.90 11.72
N LYS A 248 15.15 -13.51 12.44
CA LYS A 248 14.16 -12.81 13.28
C LYS A 248 14.82 -11.74 14.16
N GLY A 249 14.32 -10.51 14.06
CA GLY A 249 14.78 -9.37 14.84
C GLY A 249 16.13 -8.78 14.41
N CYS A 250 16.69 -9.17 13.26
CA CYS A 250 17.91 -8.57 12.70
C CYS A 250 17.55 -7.40 11.78
N PRO A 251 17.87 -6.13 12.13
CA PRO A 251 17.70 -4.97 11.25
C PRO A 251 19.01 -4.55 10.58
N ALA A 252 20.06 -5.38 10.62
CA ALA A 252 21.42 -4.89 10.38
C ALA A 252 21.63 -4.27 8.99
N CYS A 253 21.01 -4.83 7.94
CA CYS A 253 21.05 -4.26 6.58
C CYS A 253 20.40 -2.87 6.48
N SER A 254 19.47 -2.49 7.37
CA SER A 254 18.94 -1.13 7.39
C SER A 254 19.95 -0.09 7.84
N ARG A 255 20.95 -0.51 8.63
CA ARG A 255 21.98 0.40 9.15
C ARG A 255 23.20 0.51 8.24
N VAL A 256 23.38 -0.44 7.32
CA VAL A 256 24.48 -0.39 6.35
C VAL A 256 24.07 0.37 5.10
N CYS A 257 22.77 0.38 4.77
CA CYS A 257 22.28 1.05 3.57
C CYS A 257 22.59 2.55 3.64
N PRO A 258 23.42 3.09 2.72
CA PRO A 258 23.85 4.49 2.78
C PRO A 258 22.70 5.48 2.55
N GLU A 259 21.64 5.03 1.87
CA GLU A 259 20.45 5.84 1.54
C GLU A 259 19.28 5.58 2.49
N ASN A 260 19.46 4.79 3.56
CA ASN A 260 18.39 4.39 4.47
C ASN A 260 17.15 3.81 3.76
N ALA A 261 17.36 3.09 2.65
CA ALA A 261 16.31 2.55 1.79
C ALA A 261 15.72 1.22 2.31
N ILE A 262 16.38 0.54 3.25
CA ILE A 262 15.91 -0.75 3.76
C ILE A 262 15.05 -0.53 5.01
N VAL A 263 13.81 -0.97 4.96
CA VAL A 263 12.80 -0.75 6.01
C VAL A 263 12.38 -2.07 6.64
N PHE A 264 12.21 -2.10 7.96
CA PHE A 264 11.63 -3.22 8.70
C PHE A 264 10.33 -2.76 9.39
N PRO A 265 9.15 -2.98 8.77
CA PRO A 265 7.88 -2.40 9.20
C PRO A 265 7.48 -2.66 10.66
N GLN A 266 7.88 -3.79 11.23
CA GLN A 266 7.60 -4.17 12.62
C GLN A 266 8.77 -3.88 13.59
N HIS A 267 9.75 -3.08 13.17
CA HIS A 267 10.84 -2.67 14.05
C HIS A 267 10.38 -1.57 15.02
N LYS A 268 10.93 -1.55 16.23
CA LYS A 268 10.52 -0.62 17.30
C LYS A 268 10.93 0.85 17.10
N SER A 269 11.89 1.11 16.22
CA SER A 269 12.42 2.46 15.96
C SER A 269 11.78 3.00 14.69
N PRO A 270 11.14 4.19 14.73
CA PRO A 270 10.48 4.79 13.57
C PRO A 270 11.38 4.90 12.34
N ALA A 271 12.63 5.35 12.52
CA ALA A 271 13.60 5.49 11.43
C ALA A 271 13.85 4.18 10.65
N ILE A 272 13.80 3.02 11.33
CA ILE A 272 13.96 1.71 10.69
C ILE A 272 12.61 1.15 10.22
N ALA A 273 11.51 1.54 10.87
CA ALA A 273 10.16 1.10 10.56
C ALA A 273 9.48 1.91 9.44
N GLY A 274 10.17 2.89 8.86
CA GLY A 274 9.66 3.72 7.77
C GLY A 274 8.83 4.92 8.24
N GLY A 275 9.03 5.38 9.47
CA GLY A 275 8.46 6.64 9.96
C GLY A 275 9.30 7.88 9.64
N ALA A 276 10.40 7.72 8.90
CA ALA A 276 11.31 8.76 8.45
C ALA A 276 11.50 8.69 6.94
#